data_AF-A0A3M2W4E4-F1
#
_entry.id   AF-A0A3M2W4E4-F1
#
_cell.length_a   1.000
_cell.length_b   1.000
_cell.length_c   1.000
_cell.angle_alpha   90.00
_cell.angle_beta   90.00
_cell.angle_gamma   90.00
#
_symmetry.space_group_name_H-M   'P 1'
#
loop_
_entity.id
_entity.type
_entity.pdbx_description
1 polymer ?
#
loop_
_entity_poly.entity_id
_entity_poly.type
_entity_poly.pdbx_seq_one_letter_code
_entity_poly.pdbx_strand_id
1 'polypeptide(L)'
;SSLACTVQAAPQHGVTLYDEQPKYPADFKHFDYVNPDAPKGGTFRQAGFGGFDSLNPFINKGVPADDIGLIYDTLARASLDEPFSEYGL
;
A
#
# COMPACT_ATOMS: atom_id res chain seq x y z
N SER A 1 6.73 34.67 30.88
CA SER A 1 5.71 33.70 30.44
C SER A 1 6.11 33.12 29.11
N SER A 2 6.54 31.86 29.09
CA SER A 2 6.81 31.15 27.83
C SER A 2 5.52 30.53 27.35
N LEU A 3 5.07 30.90 26.15
CA LEU A 3 3.96 30.25 25.47
C LEU A 3 4.42 28.86 25.06
N ALA A 4 3.81 27.83 25.64
CA ALA A 4 3.91 26.47 25.12
C ALA A 4 3.17 26.43 23.77
N CYS A 5 3.89 26.19 22.69
CA CYS A 5 3.29 25.91 21.39
C CYS A 5 2.65 24.51 21.49
N THR A 6 1.33 24.43 21.42
CA THR A 6 0.64 23.15 21.27
C THR A 6 0.90 22.66 19.85
N VAL A 7 1.70 21.60 19.71
CA VAL A 7 1.81 20.85 18.46
C VAL A 7 0.45 20.19 18.21
N GLN A 8 -0.26 20.67 17.20
CA GLN A 8 -1.48 20.05 16.70
C GLN A 8 -1.11 19.19 15.49
N ALA A 9 -1.17 17.87 15.62
CA ALA A 9 -1.06 16.97 14.49
C ALA A 9 -2.34 17.09 13.66
N ALA A 10 -2.25 17.73 12.49
CA ALA A 10 -3.35 17.73 11.53
C ALA A 10 -3.45 16.36 10.85
N PRO A 11 -4.66 15.89 10.48
CA PRO A 11 -4.80 14.67 9.70
C PRO A 11 -4.04 14.81 8.38
N GLN A 12 -3.19 13.83 8.08
CA GLN A 12 -2.42 13.73 6.83
C GLN A 12 -3.01 12.62 5.96
N HIS A 13 -3.10 12.85 4.65
CA HIS A 13 -3.62 11.88 3.68
C HIS A 13 -2.58 10.87 3.19
N GLY A 14 -1.31 11.16 3.42
CA GLY A 14 -0.18 10.29 3.12
C GLY A 14 0.95 10.51 4.11
N VAL A 15 1.78 9.49 4.28
CA VAL A 15 2.96 9.48 5.15
C VAL A 15 4.17 9.23 4.27
N THR A 16 5.19 10.07 4.39
CA THR A 16 6.50 9.89 3.75
C THR A 16 7.56 9.69 4.84
N LEU A 17 8.70 9.07 4.49
CA LEU A 17 9.75 8.82 5.47
C LEU A 17 10.50 10.08 5.92
N TYR A 18 10.61 11.10 5.06
CA TYR A 18 11.41 12.30 5.32
C TYR A 18 10.58 13.57 5.48
N ASP A 19 9.28 13.43 5.76
CA ASP A 19 8.30 14.54 5.90
C ASP A 19 8.26 15.48 4.67
N GLU A 20 8.72 15.02 3.51
CA GLU A 20 8.55 15.72 2.24
C GLU A 20 7.10 15.77 1.80
N GLN A 21 6.79 16.74 0.94
CA GLN A 21 5.44 16.84 0.38
C GLN A 21 5.15 15.60 -0.49
N PRO A 22 4.09 14.82 -0.19
CA PRO A 22 3.71 13.68 -1.02
C PRO A 22 3.32 14.14 -2.43
N LYS A 23 3.63 13.33 -3.44
CA LYS A 23 3.30 13.61 -4.85
C LYS A 23 1.81 13.74 -5.08
N TYR A 24 1.01 12.87 -4.47
CA TYR A 24 -0.44 12.85 -4.70
C TYR A 24 -1.16 13.82 -3.74
N PRO A 25 -2.05 14.70 -4.25
CA PRO A 25 -2.83 15.60 -3.41
C PRO A 25 -3.88 14.85 -2.60
N ALA A 26 -4.40 15.44 -1.53
CA ALA A 26 -5.35 14.78 -0.61
C ALA A 26 -6.64 14.26 -1.25
N ASP A 27 -7.03 14.79 -2.40
CA ASP A 27 -8.27 14.44 -3.12
C ASP A 27 -8.06 13.53 -4.34
N PHE A 28 -6.82 13.07 -4.58
CA PHE A 28 -6.50 12.18 -5.69
C PHE A 28 -7.37 10.91 -5.68
N LYS A 29 -7.65 10.37 -6.87
CA LYS A 29 -8.58 9.23 -7.05
C LYS A 29 -7.90 7.93 -7.42
N HIS A 30 -6.70 8.01 -7.98
CA HIS A 30 -5.90 6.88 -8.39
C HIS A 30 -4.44 7.33 -8.51
N PHE A 31 -3.51 6.38 -8.39
CA PHE A 31 -2.12 6.63 -8.73
C PHE A 31 -1.96 6.91 -10.23
N ASP A 32 -0.90 7.62 -10.62
CA ASP A 32 -0.65 8.00 -12.02
C ASP A 32 -0.40 6.79 -12.92
N TYR A 33 0.08 5.69 -12.34
CA TYR A 33 0.34 4.43 -13.03
C TYR A 33 -0.89 3.53 -13.18
N VAL A 34 -2.07 3.97 -12.73
CA VAL A 34 -3.33 3.24 -12.88
C VAL A 34 -4.05 3.68 -14.13
N ASN A 35 -4.51 2.72 -14.94
CA ASN A 35 -5.53 2.98 -15.95
C ASN A 35 -6.93 2.91 -15.30
N PRO A 36 -7.62 4.05 -15.07
CA PRO A 36 -8.95 4.04 -14.43
C PRO A 36 -10.00 3.31 -15.29
N ASP A 37 -9.83 3.32 -16.62
CA ASP A 37 -10.72 2.69 -17.58
C ASP A 37 -10.35 1.22 -17.89
N ALA A 38 -9.49 0.60 -17.06
CA ALA A 38 -9.09 -0.79 -17.25
C ALA A 38 -10.33 -1.71 -17.28
N PRO A 39 -10.50 -2.53 -18.35
CA PRO A 39 -11.61 -3.48 -18.44
C PRO A 39 -11.68 -4.38 -17.20
N LYS A 40 -12.88 -4.57 -16.68
CA LYS A 40 -13.11 -5.41 -15.49
C LYS A 40 -13.57 -6.80 -15.90
N GLY A 41 -13.08 -7.81 -15.20
CA GLY A 41 -13.41 -9.22 -15.43
C GLY A 41 -12.37 -9.99 -16.26
N GLY A 42 -12.72 -11.22 -16.62
CA GLY A 42 -11.81 -12.18 -17.27
C GLY A 42 -11.11 -13.11 -16.29
N THR A 43 -10.14 -13.89 -16.79
CA THR A 43 -9.35 -14.81 -15.97
C THR A 43 -7.86 -14.55 -16.21
N PHE A 44 -7.18 -14.12 -15.15
CA PHE A 44 -5.72 -14.07 -15.12
C PHE A 44 -5.17 -15.46 -14.78
N ARG A 45 -4.28 -15.98 -15.62
CA ARG A 45 -3.62 -17.29 -15.41
C ARG A 45 -2.12 -17.05 -15.34
N GLN A 46 -1.55 -17.24 -14.15
CA GLN A 46 -0.13 -17.09 -13.86
C GLN A 46 0.45 -18.45 -13.47
N ALA A 47 1.66 -18.74 -13.94
CA ALA A 47 2.42 -19.90 -13.47
C ALA A 47 3.14 -19.53 -12.16
N GLY A 48 3.07 -20.42 -11.16
CA GLY A 48 3.91 -20.35 -9.97
C GLY A 48 5.23 -21.10 -10.18
N PHE A 49 6.25 -20.75 -9.40
CA PHE A 49 7.52 -21.47 -9.38
C PHE A 49 7.64 -22.31 -8.11
N GLY A 50 7.86 -23.62 -8.24
CA GLY A 50 7.90 -24.53 -7.10
C GLY A 50 6.50 -24.95 -6.62
N GLY A 51 6.34 -25.13 -5.31
CA GLY A 51 5.06 -25.50 -4.69
C GLY A 51 4.91 -24.86 -3.31
N PHE A 52 3.68 -24.86 -2.79
CA PHE A 52 3.34 -24.34 -1.47
C PHE A 52 2.77 -25.44 -0.57
N ASP A 53 2.92 -25.27 0.74
CA ASP A 53 2.34 -26.16 1.76
C ASP A 53 1.56 -25.41 2.86
N SER A 54 1.51 -24.07 2.77
CA SER A 54 0.76 -23.21 3.69
C SER A 54 -0.08 -22.18 2.94
N LEU A 55 -1.25 -21.85 3.50
CA LEU A 55 -2.09 -20.72 3.09
C LEU A 55 -2.04 -19.56 4.11
N ASN A 56 -1.19 -19.67 5.14
CA ASN A 56 -0.95 -18.62 6.11
C ASN A 56 0.44 -18.01 5.86
N PRO A 57 0.55 -16.76 5.39
CA PRO A 57 1.84 -16.12 5.11
C PRO A 57 2.57 -15.59 6.35
N PHE A 58 1.96 -15.68 7.55
CA PHE A 58 2.48 -15.05 8.77
C PHE A 58 3.18 -16.02 9.74
N ILE A 59 3.45 -17.25 9.30
CA ILE A 59 4.13 -18.28 10.11
C ILE A 59 5.60 -18.44 9.70
N ASN A 60 6.43 -18.82 10.66
CA ASN A 60 7.88 -18.97 10.43
C ASN A 60 8.27 -20.23 9.64
N LYS A 61 7.36 -21.20 9.43
CA LYS A 61 7.64 -22.49 8.80
C LYS A 61 6.62 -22.81 7.72
N GLY A 62 7.09 -23.41 6.63
CA GLY A 62 6.29 -23.70 5.43
C GLY A 62 6.54 -22.68 4.32
N VAL A 63 6.04 -22.98 3.14
CA VAL A 63 6.09 -22.12 1.96
C VAL A 63 4.67 -21.63 1.67
N PRO A 64 4.40 -20.31 1.80
CA PRO A 64 3.10 -19.76 1.48
C PRO A 64 2.82 -19.81 -0.03
N ALA A 65 1.55 -19.89 -0.40
CA ALA A 65 1.14 -19.77 -1.80
C ALA A 65 1.54 -18.40 -2.39
N ASP A 66 1.97 -18.41 -3.66
CA ASP A 66 2.20 -17.18 -4.43
C ASP A 66 0.94 -16.30 -4.43
N ASP A 67 1.12 -14.98 -4.40
CA ASP A 67 0.05 -13.98 -4.43
C ASP A 67 -1.01 -14.08 -3.31
N ILE A 68 -0.77 -14.86 -2.25
CA ILE A 68 -1.68 -14.98 -1.08
C ILE A 68 -1.91 -13.64 -0.38
N GLY A 69 -1.04 -12.64 -0.59
CA GLY A 69 -1.23 -11.28 -0.09
C GLY A 69 -2.45 -10.56 -0.69
N LEU A 70 -2.99 -10.99 -1.84
CA LEU A 70 -4.14 -10.35 -2.50
C LEU A 70 -5.45 -10.47 -1.71
N ILE A 71 -5.52 -11.33 -0.70
CA ILE A 71 -6.69 -11.51 0.18
C ILE A 71 -6.52 -10.84 1.55
N TYR A 72 -5.44 -10.10 1.76
CA TYR A 72 -5.16 -9.36 2.99
C TYR A 72 -4.94 -7.88 2.70
N ASP A 73 -5.46 -7.03 3.57
CA ASP A 73 -5.26 -5.58 3.50
C ASP A 73 -4.32 -5.09 4.60
N THR A 74 -3.58 -4.03 4.30
CA THR A 74 -2.80 -3.22 5.25
C THR A 74 -3.66 -2.04 5.75
N LEU A 75 -3.09 -1.13 6.54
CA LEU A 75 -3.80 0.12 6.90
C LEU A 75 -3.67 1.21 5.82
N ALA A 76 -2.56 1.17 5.08
CA ALA A 76 -2.21 2.10 4.03
C ALA A 76 -1.52 1.36 2.88
N ARG A 77 -1.49 1.97 1.71
CA ARG A 77 -0.88 1.43 0.49
C ARG A 77 0.39 2.19 0.15
N ALA A 78 1.49 1.48 0.04
CA ALA A 78 2.72 2.02 -0.52
C ALA A 78 2.55 2.42 -1.99
N SER A 79 3.05 3.61 -2.32
CA SER A 79 3.17 4.07 -3.70
C SER A 79 4.28 3.30 -4.43
N LEU A 80 4.04 2.96 -5.70
CA LEU A 80 5.05 2.31 -6.55
C LEU A 80 5.96 3.30 -7.28
N ASP A 81 5.59 4.58 -7.32
CA ASP A 81 6.32 5.64 -8.02
C ASP A 81 6.86 6.73 -7.10
N GLU A 82 6.76 6.50 -5.78
CA GLU A 82 7.41 7.31 -4.74
C GLU A 82 8.14 6.42 -3.73
N PRO A 83 9.39 6.74 -3.37
CA PRO A 83 10.10 6.00 -2.34
C PRO A 83 9.45 6.26 -0.96
N PHE A 84 9.33 5.19 -0.16
CA PHE A 84 8.94 5.27 1.25
C PHE A 84 7.71 6.14 1.55
N SER A 85 6.72 6.08 0.66
CA SER A 85 5.49 6.88 0.75
C SER A 85 4.27 5.96 0.77
N GLU A 86 3.36 6.19 1.70
CA GLU A 86 2.11 5.42 1.86
C GLU A 86 0.89 6.33 1.93
N TYR A 87 -0.23 5.88 1.36
CA TYR A 87 -1.52 6.60 1.34
C TYR A 87 -2.63 5.72 1.92
N GLY A 88 -3.67 6.30 2.50
CA GLY A 88 -4.82 5.51 3.02
C GLY A 88 -5.47 4.64 1.93
N LEU A 89 -5.96 3.45 2.32
CA LEU A 89 -6.72 2.53 1.46
C LEU A 89 -8.17 2.97 1.23
#